data_AF-A0A6C0EM63-F1
#
_entry.id   AF-A0A6C0EM63-F1
#
_cell.length_a   1.000
_cell.length_b   1.000
_cell.length_c   1.000
_cell.angle_alpha   90.00
_cell.angle_beta   90.00
_cell.angle_gamma   90.00
#
_symmetry.space_group_name_H-M   'P 1'
#
loop_
_entity.id
_entity.type
_entity.pdbx_description
1 polymer ?
#
loop_
_entity_poly.entity_id
_entity_poly.type
_entity_poly.pdbx_seq_one_letter_code
_entity_poly.pdbx_strand_id
1 'polypeptide(L)'
;MAEKLIISNTDNYNKNFEFSDTKTYVGRYVELINEYMLYVVENMIIQDDAYLLFLIQRGVETIMHSFKFLLMYTKNLELTVFQCKKALYYYIEFIGQISDVSLQHTYLQLNSKDATLFVYKKTIYDINNVYRKTFIQSNNDKQFLNSISNIIVLFNATLFHLLQKDRLKYSKKESIIHFAIDRATSITDKLFNKKNYFLTDRKTELCLFVFRIFQTYDIDTIKYSNICEIFIKKLRKYAENEIPDVQILLKEKLYNNTSINNLQEMSALRYINWILHPL
;
A
#
# COMPACT_ATOMS: atom_id res chain seq x y z
N MET A 1 4.19 12.86 -28.27
CA MET A 1 4.03 11.93 -27.12
C MET A 1 3.93 12.68 -25.79
N ALA A 2 4.72 13.75 -25.57
CA ALA A 2 4.71 14.53 -24.32
C ALA A 2 3.38 15.27 -24.00
N GLU A 3 2.61 15.71 -25.00
CA GLU A 3 1.36 16.47 -24.78
C GLU A 3 0.24 15.64 -24.11
N LYS A 4 0.24 14.31 -24.31
CA LYS A 4 -0.77 13.39 -23.76
C LYS A 4 -0.63 13.12 -22.25
N LEU A 5 0.45 13.60 -21.63
CA LEU A 5 0.77 13.34 -20.22
C LEU A 5 0.85 14.61 -19.36
N ILE A 6 0.33 15.73 -19.89
CA ILE A 6 0.22 16.99 -19.17
C ILE A 6 -1.01 16.93 -18.27
N ILE A 7 -0.78 16.96 -16.96
CA ILE A 7 -1.85 16.83 -15.96
C ILE A 7 -2.81 18.02 -15.93
N SER A 8 -2.38 19.23 -16.33
CA SER A 8 -3.25 20.41 -16.38
C SER A 8 -4.20 20.41 -17.59
N ASN A 9 -3.93 19.58 -18.60
CA ASN A 9 -4.77 19.43 -19.78
C ASN A 9 -5.89 18.40 -19.50
N THR A 10 -7.14 18.87 -19.46
CA THR A 10 -8.32 18.05 -19.20
C THR A 10 -8.63 17.07 -20.33
N ASP A 11 -8.11 17.28 -21.54
CA ASP A 11 -8.28 16.34 -22.66
C ASP A 11 -7.59 15.00 -22.39
N ASN A 12 -6.64 14.98 -21.45
CA ASN A 12 -5.98 13.76 -21.00
C ASN A 12 -6.79 13.01 -19.94
N TYR A 13 -7.97 13.50 -19.53
CA TYR A 13 -8.80 12.87 -18.51
C TYR A 13 -9.88 12.00 -19.16
N ASN A 14 -10.12 10.83 -18.57
CA ASN A 14 -11.13 9.92 -19.07
C ASN A 14 -12.47 10.15 -18.36
N LYS A 15 -13.56 9.93 -19.10
CA LYS A 15 -14.92 9.95 -18.53
C LYS A 15 -15.17 8.75 -17.60
N ASN A 16 -14.65 7.59 -18.00
CA ASN A 16 -14.75 6.32 -17.29
C ASN A 16 -13.35 5.76 -17.03
N PHE A 17 -13.23 4.84 -16.07
CA PHE A 17 -12.00 4.08 -15.86
C PHE A 17 -11.64 3.26 -17.10
N GLU A 18 -10.36 3.28 -17.48
CA GLU A 18 -9.81 2.55 -18.64
C GLU A 18 -10.04 1.04 -18.55
N PHE A 19 -9.99 0.49 -17.34
CA PHE A 19 -10.17 -0.93 -17.06
C PHE A 19 -11.27 -1.11 -16.02
N SER A 20 -12.06 -2.17 -16.19
CA SER A 20 -13.07 -2.58 -15.20
C SER A 20 -12.49 -3.42 -14.06
N ASP A 21 -11.26 -3.91 -14.20
CA ASP A 21 -10.59 -4.74 -13.20
C ASP A 21 -9.64 -3.90 -12.32
N THR A 22 -9.88 -3.96 -11.01
CA THR A 22 -9.05 -3.34 -9.98
C THR A 22 -7.60 -3.86 -9.97
N LYS A 23 -7.36 -5.11 -10.40
CA LYS A 23 -6.03 -5.72 -10.38
C LYS A 23 -5.02 -4.92 -11.19
N THR A 24 -5.42 -4.41 -12.35
CA THR A 24 -4.55 -3.62 -13.22
C THR A 24 -4.05 -2.36 -12.51
N TYR A 25 -4.96 -1.64 -11.84
CA TYR A 25 -4.61 -0.43 -11.08
C TYR A 25 -3.69 -0.74 -9.90
N VAL A 26 -3.99 -1.79 -9.14
CA VAL A 26 -3.16 -2.22 -8.02
C VAL A 26 -1.79 -2.69 -8.48
N GLY A 27 -1.71 -3.46 -9.56
CA GLY A 27 -0.46 -3.93 -10.14
C GLY A 27 0.45 -2.77 -10.54
N ARG A 28 -0.09 -1.76 -11.21
CA ARG A 28 0.67 -0.52 -11.53
C ARG A 28 1.14 0.23 -10.29
N TYR A 29 0.35 0.26 -9.23
CA TYR A 29 0.78 0.84 -7.96
C TYR A 29 1.91 0.02 -7.31
N VAL A 30 1.83 -1.32 -7.30
CA VAL A 30 2.89 -2.19 -6.78
C VAL A 30 4.18 -2.01 -7.58
N GLU A 31 4.10 -1.92 -8.91
CA GLU A 31 5.25 -1.60 -9.78
C GLU A 31 5.91 -0.28 -9.39
N LEU A 32 5.12 0.78 -9.14
CA LEU A 32 5.63 2.08 -8.69
C LEU A 32 6.35 2.00 -7.34
N ILE A 33 5.80 1.23 -6.38
CA ILE A 33 6.45 1.05 -5.08
C ILE A 33 7.72 0.21 -5.20
N ASN A 34 7.74 -0.80 -6.07
CA ASN A 34 8.96 -1.56 -6.34
C ASN A 34 10.05 -0.65 -6.94
N GLU A 35 9.71 0.16 -7.94
CA GLU A 35 10.60 1.15 -8.54
C GLU A 35 11.12 2.14 -7.50
N TYR A 36 10.24 2.72 -6.68
CA TYR A 36 10.61 3.59 -5.56
C TYR A 36 11.63 2.92 -4.62
N MET A 37 11.40 1.67 -4.25
CA MET A 37 12.25 0.94 -3.33
C MET A 37 13.64 0.62 -3.91
N LEU A 38 13.73 0.34 -5.22
CA LEU A 38 15.01 0.21 -5.91
C LEU A 38 15.81 1.52 -5.80
N TYR A 39 15.18 2.65 -6.09
CA TYR A 39 15.85 3.95 -5.96
C TYR A 39 16.22 4.30 -4.51
N VAL A 40 15.43 3.88 -3.52
CA VAL A 40 15.80 3.99 -2.10
C VAL A 40 17.09 3.23 -1.80
N VAL A 41 17.19 1.98 -2.28
CA VAL A 41 18.39 1.16 -2.08
C VAL A 41 19.62 1.85 -2.69
N GLU A 42 19.49 2.40 -3.88
CA GLU A 42 20.60 3.03 -4.60
C GLU A 42 20.99 4.41 -4.04
N ASN A 43 20.00 5.25 -3.67
CA ASN A 43 20.23 6.69 -3.47
C ASN A 43 20.08 7.16 -2.03
N MET A 44 19.33 6.46 -1.17
CA MET A 44 19.19 6.85 0.24
C MET A 44 20.32 6.28 1.09
N ILE A 45 21.34 7.10 1.34
CA ILE A 45 22.51 6.78 2.18
C ILE A 45 22.25 7.27 3.62
N ILE A 46 21.45 6.51 4.37
CA ILE A 46 21.05 6.85 5.74
C ILE A 46 21.39 5.69 6.67
N GLN A 47 22.37 5.89 7.55
CA GLN A 47 22.88 4.84 8.44
C GLN A 47 21.96 4.56 9.64
N ASP A 48 21.08 5.51 10.00
CA ASP A 48 20.08 5.30 11.03
C ASP A 48 18.92 4.46 10.45
N ASP A 49 18.86 3.20 10.88
CA ASP A 49 17.86 2.21 10.47
C ASP A 49 16.41 2.67 10.72
N ALA A 50 16.14 3.29 11.87
CA ALA A 50 14.80 3.74 12.24
C ALA A 50 14.38 4.96 11.41
N TYR A 51 15.32 5.89 11.19
CA TYR A 51 15.10 7.06 10.36
C TYR A 51 14.94 6.69 8.89
N LEU A 52 15.73 5.74 8.37
CA LEU A 52 15.56 5.20 7.02
C LEU A 52 14.17 4.60 6.83
N LEU A 53 13.73 3.73 7.75
CA LEU A 53 12.39 3.15 7.71
C LEU A 53 11.30 4.23 7.73
N PHE A 54 11.46 5.24 8.59
CA PHE A 54 10.54 6.38 8.65
C PHE A 54 10.45 7.13 7.32
N LEU A 55 11.59 7.43 6.66
CA LEU A 55 11.61 8.13 5.38
C LEU A 55 11.01 7.30 4.25
N ILE A 56 11.23 5.98 4.26
CA ILE A 56 10.60 5.05 3.32
C ILE A 56 9.09 5.06 3.49
N GLN A 57 8.60 4.94 4.73
CA GLN A 57 7.16 4.97 5.02
C GLN A 57 6.52 6.28 4.55
N ARG A 58 7.17 7.41 4.84
CA ARG A 58 6.72 8.74 4.37
C ARG A 58 6.66 8.83 2.84
N GLY A 59 7.66 8.29 2.13
CA GLY A 59 7.68 8.31 0.67
C GLY A 59 6.58 7.44 0.05
N VAL A 60 6.42 6.20 0.53
CA VAL A 60 5.34 5.30 0.08
C VAL A 60 3.97 5.93 0.33
N GLU A 61 3.75 6.56 1.47
CA GLU A 61 2.48 7.27 1.74
C GLU A 61 2.27 8.44 0.78
N THR A 62 3.29 9.25 0.54
CA THR A 62 3.23 10.37 -0.41
C THR A 62 2.84 9.91 -1.82
N ILE A 63 3.44 8.81 -2.28
CA ILE A 63 3.15 8.20 -3.59
C ILE A 63 1.73 7.62 -3.59
N MET A 64 1.31 6.93 -2.53
CA MET A 64 -0.06 6.42 -2.38
C MET A 64 -1.11 7.53 -2.49
N HIS A 65 -0.89 8.64 -1.78
CA HIS A 65 -1.80 9.78 -1.82
C HIS A 65 -1.86 10.38 -3.22
N SER A 66 -0.71 10.58 -3.86
CA SER A 66 -0.63 11.09 -5.23
C SER A 66 -1.37 10.18 -6.21
N PHE A 67 -1.12 8.87 -6.14
CA PHE A 67 -1.76 7.87 -6.98
C PHE A 67 -3.29 7.90 -6.85
N LYS A 68 -3.81 7.83 -5.62
CA LYS A 68 -5.25 7.84 -5.36
C LYS A 68 -5.91 9.14 -5.83
N PHE A 69 -5.26 10.27 -5.55
CA PHE A 69 -5.79 11.59 -5.91
C PHE A 69 -5.83 11.78 -7.43
N LEU A 70 -4.73 11.47 -8.11
CA LEU A 70 -4.64 11.56 -9.57
C LEU A 70 -5.61 10.61 -10.26
N LEU A 71 -5.70 9.36 -9.80
CA LEU A 71 -6.61 8.38 -10.39
C LEU A 71 -8.08 8.80 -10.23
N MET A 72 -8.43 9.38 -9.07
CA MET A 72 -9.79 9.87 -8.81
C MET A 72 -10.22 10.95 -9.79
N TYR A 73 -9.36 11.95 -10.05
CA TYR A 73 -9.69 13.09 -10.90
C TYR A 73 -9.51 12.81 -12.39
N THR A 74 -8.53 12.00 -12.76
CA THR A 74 -8.18 11.81 -14.17
C THR A 74 -8.82 10.57 -14.78
N LYS A 75 -9.11 9.53 -13.96
CA LYS A 75 -9.49 8.18 -14.41
C LYS A 75 -8.58 7.60 -15.50
N ASN A 76 -7.36 8.13 -15.62
CA ASN A 76 -6.37 7.76 -16.63
C ASN A 76 -5.18 7.14 -15.91
N LEU A 77 -4.99 5.83 -16.10
CA LEU A 77 -3.96 5.08 -15.38
C LEU A 77 -2.57 5.44 -15.87
N GLU A 78 -2.39 5.61 -17.18
CA GLU A 78 -1.10 5.97 -17.78
C GLU A 78 -0.62 7.34 -17.26
N LEU A 79 -1.51 8.33 -17.29
CA LEU A 79 -1.24 9.68 -16.75
C LEU A 79 -0.94 9.61 -15.26
N THR A 80 -1.72 8.85 -14.49
CA THR A 80 -1.52 8.67 -13.05
C THR A 80 -0.14 8.07 -12.76
N VAL A 81 0.24 7.00 -13.45
CA VAL A 81 1.54 6.33 -13.28
C VAL A 81 2.68 7.26 -13.65
N PHE A 82 2.57 7.97 -14.78
CA PHE A 82 3.59 8.93 -15.20
C PHE A 82 3.85 10.02 -14.16
N GLN A 83 2.78 10.58 -13.58
CA GLN A 83 2.91 11.61 -12.54
C GLN A 83 3.42 11.04 -11.21
N CYS A 84 3.07 9.79 -10.87
CA CYS A 84 3.62 9.11 -9.69
C CYS A 84 5.10 8.75 -9.83
N LYS A 85 5.58 8.45 -11.04
CA LYS A 85 7.03 8.32 -11.32
C LYS A 85 7.75 9.65 -11.10
N LYS A 86 7.17 10.78 -11.50
CA LYS A 86 7.75 12.08 -11.13
C LYS A 86 7.74 12.28 -9.61
N ALA A 87 6.64 11.92 -8.94
CA ALA A 87 6.50 12.02 -7.50
C ALA A 87 7.61 11.25 -6.75
N LEU A 88 7.90 10.01 -7.17
CA LEU A 88 8.93 9.20 -6.53
C LEU A 88 10.32 9.83 -6.71
N TYR A 89 10.66 10.32 -7.90
CA TYR A 89 11.94 10.98 -8.14
C TYR A 89 12.09 12.26 -7.32
N TYR A 90 11.08 13.13 -7.34
CA TYR A 90 11.08 14.36 -6.54
C TYR A 90 11.23 14.09 -5.04
N TYR A 91 10.59 13.04 -4.53
CA TYR A 91 10.73 12.67 -3.13
C TYR A 91 12.16 12.23 -2.81
N ILE A 92 12.71 11.30 -3.59
CA ILE A 92 14.05 10.73 -3.35
C ILE A 92 15.14 11.79 -3.48
N GLU A 93 15.08 12.63 -4.52
CA GLU A 93 16.02 13.74 -4.72
C GLU A 93 15.97 14.72 -3.54
N PHE A 94 14.76 15.09 -3.10
CA PHE A 94 14.60 16.00 -1.97
C PHE A 94 15.16 15.40 -0.68
N ILE A 95 14.85 14.12 -0.39
CA ILE A 95 15.39 13.43 0.78
C ILE A 95 16.92 13.33 0.70
N GLY A 96 17.47 13.00 -0.48
CA GLY A 96 18.91 12.96 -0.72
C GLY A 96 19.57 14.29 -0.38
N GLN A 97 19.02 15.40 -0.88
CA GLN A 97 19.52 16.75 -0.61
C GLN A 97 19.49 17.11 0.88
N ILE A 98 18.40 16.80 1.61
CA ILE A 98 18.32 17.15 3.04
C ILE A 98 19.07 16.16 3.95
N SER A 99 19.42 14.97 3.44
CA SER A 99 20.21 13.98 4.17
C SER A 99 21.72 14.22 4.10
N ASP A 100 22.18 15.04 3.14
CA ASP A 100 23.59 15.38 3.00
C ASP A 100 24.04 16.26 4.18
N VAL A 101 24.97 15.73 4.98
CA VAL A 101 25.50 16.34 6.20
C VAL A 101 26.13 17.71 5.92
N SER A 102 26.61 17.96 4.69
CA SER A 102 27.16 19.25 4.28
C SER A 102 26.14 20.40 4.29
N LEU A 103 24.83 20.09 4.24
CA LEU A 103 23.73 21.05 4.28
C LEU A 103 23.09 21.21 5.68
N GLN A 104 23.53 20.46 6.70
CA GLN A 104 23.04 20.62 8.08
C GLN A 104 23.40 21.97 8.71
N HIS A 105 24.28 22.75 8.07
CA HIS A 105 24.60 24.14 8.43
C HIS A 105 23.66 25.19 7.80
N THR A 106 22.63 24.76 7.06
CA THR A 106 21.67 25.67 6.43
C THR A 106 20.61 26.07 7.46
N TYR A 107 20.36 27.38 7.60
CA TYR A 107 19.35 27.99 8.48
C TYR A 107 17.91 27.44 8.29
N LEU A 108 17.66 26.69 7.20
CA LEU A 108 16.41 26.05 6.85
C LEU A 108 16.41 24.58 7.30
N GLN A 109 15.72 24.29 8.40
CA GLN A 109 15.50 22.93 8.91
C GLN A 109 14.41 22.20 8.11
N LEU A 110 14.70 21.85 6.86
CA LEU A 110 13.80 21.08 6.01
C LEU A 110 13.67 19.63 6.51
N ASN A 111 12.47 19.06 6.41
CA ASN A 111 12.17 17.70 6.84
C ASN A 111 11.32 16.93 5.81
N SER A 112 10.99 15.67 6.11
CA SER A 112 10.23 14.80 5.20
C SER A 112 8.80 15.27 4.91
N LYS A 113 8.21 16.14 5.74
CA LYS A 113 6.92 16.79 5.44
C LYS A 113 7.08 17.83 4.33
N ASP A 114 8.20 18.55 4.31
CA ASP A 114 8.50 19.51 3.25
C ASP A 114 8.72 18.80 1.92
N ALA A 115 9.38 17.63 1.95
CA ALA A 115 9.51 16.75 0.78
C ALA A 115 8.12 16.32 0.25
N THR A 116 7.23 15.89 1.14
CA THR A 116 5.85 15.52 0.78
C THR A 116 5.09 16.69 0.15
N LEU A 117 5.18 17.89 0.74
CA LEU A 117 4.52 19.08 0.23
C LEU A 117 5.09 19.52 -1.12
N PHE A 118 6.41 19.41 -1.30
CA PHE A 118 7.08 19.68 -2.56
C PHE A 118 6.57 18.76 -3.67
N VAL A 119 6.50 17.45 -3.39
CA VAL A 119 5.95 16.45 -4.32
C VAL A 119 4.51 16.80 -4.70
N TYR A 120 3.66 17.11 -3.72
CA TYR A 120 2.27 17.47 -4.00
C TYR A 120 2.13 18.71 -4.87
N LYS A 121 2.94 19.74 -4.61
CA LYS A 121 2.97 20.96 -5.43
C LYS A 121 3.37 20.68 -6.88
N LYS A 122 4.24 19.70 -7.12
CA LYS A 122 4.76 19.33 -8.45
C LYS A 122 3.93 18.26 -9.18
N THR A 123 2.87 17.75 -8.56
CA THR A 123 2.10 16.62 -9.11
C THR A 123 0.58 16.86 -9.01
N ILE A 124 0.02 16.77 -7.81
CA ILE A 124 -1.43 16.83 -7.62
C ILE A 124 -2.01 18.25 -7.73
N TYR A 125 -1.21 19.29 -7.46
CA TYR A 125 -1.68 20.68 -7.55
C TYR A 125 -1.78 21.21 -8.98
N ASP A 126 -1.18 20.51 -9.93
CA ASP A 126 -1.25 20.87 -11.35
C ASP A 126 -2.53 20.37 -12.04
N ILE A 127 -3.40 19.63 -11.33
CA ILE A 127 -4.74 19.28 -11.81
C ILE A 127 -5.53 20.57 -12.11
N ASN A 128 -6.28 20.56 -13.23
CA ASN A 128 -7.05 21.72 -13.64
C ASN A 128 -8.05 22.17 -12.55
N ASN A 129 -7.87 23.40 -12.06
CA ASN A 129 -8.67 23.94 -10.96
C ASN A 129 -10.16 24.12 -11.31
N VAL A 130 -10.48 24.42 -12.57
CA VAL A 130 -11.88 24.57 -13.02
C VAL A 130 -12.56 23.21 -12.99
N TYR A 131 -11.92 22.20 -13.58
CA TYR A 131 -12.40 20.82 -13.55
C TYR A 131 -12.56 20.29 -12.12
N ARG A 132 -11.57 20.52 -11.25
CA ARG A 132 -11.61 20.06 -9.85
C ARG A 132 -12.82 20.61 -9.08
N LYS A 133 -13.21 21.85 -9.34
CA LYS A 133 -14.36 22.50 -8.67
C LYS A 133 -15.70 21.96 -9.14
N THR A 134 -15.80 21.50 -10.38
CA THR A 134 -17.04 20.98 -10.97
C THR A 134 -17.11 19.45 -10.97
N PHE A 135 -16.07 18.77 -10.50
CA PHE A 135 -15.99 17.32 -10.45
C PHE A 135 -17.05 16.72 -9.52
N ILE A 136 -17.89 15.86 -10.09
CA ILE A 136 -18.88 15.08 -9.36
C ILE A 136 -18.54 13.60 -9.54
N GLN A 137 -18.32 12.92 -8.42
CA GLN A 137 -18.01 11.50 -8.42
C GLN A 137 -19.31 10.67 -8.36
N SER A 138 -19.46 9.71 -9.27
CA SER A 138 -20.58 8.77 -9.20
C SER A 138 -20.39 7.76 -8.06
N ASN A 139 -21.49 7.19 -7.55
CA ASN A 139 -21.41 6.13 -6.53
C ASN A 139 -20.64 4.89 -7.01
N ASN A 140 -20.78 4.53 -8.29
CA ASN A 140 -20.05 3.41 -8.88
C ASN A 140 -18.54 3.69 -8.93
N ASP A 141 -18.14 4.90 -9.35
CA ASP A 141 -16.72 5.30 -9.34
C ASP A 141 -16.15 5.29 -7.92
N LYS A 142 -16.94 5.75 -6.94
CA LYS A 142 -16.54 5.78 -5.54
C LYS A 142 -16.30 4.37 -5.00
N GLN A 143 -17.20 3.42 -5.28
CA GLN A 143 -17.02 2.03 -4.88
C GLN A 143 -15.78 1.42 -5.53
N PHE A 144 -15.61 1.61 -6.84
CA PHE A 144 -14.43 1.10 -7.56
C PHE A 144 -13.10 1.63 -7.01
N LEU A 145 -13.03 2.94 -6.73
CA LEU A 145 -11.83 3.53 -6.11
C LEU A 145 -11.61 3.07 -4.66
N ASN A 146 -12.69 2.84 -3.89
CA ASN A 146 -12.57 2.30 -2.54
C ASN A 146 -11.97 0.90 -2.56
N SER A 147 -12.40 0.04 -3.49
CA SER A 147 -11.79 -1.28 -3.70
C SER A 147 -10.29 -1.19 -3.94
N ILE A 148 -9.87 -0.35 -4.90
CA ILE A 148 -8.44 -0.12 -5.20
C ILE A 148 -7.71 0.42 -3.95
N SER A 149 -8.31 1.39 -3.26
CA SER A 149 -7.74 2.03 -2.08
C SER A 149 -7.50 1.05 -0.95
N ASN A 150 -8.47 0.17 -0.66
CA ASN A 150 -8.38 -0.83 0.40
C ASN A 150 -7.26 -1.83 0.15
N ILE A 151 -7.09 -2.26 -1.10
CA ILE A 151 -6.01 -3.17 -1.49
C ILE A 151 -4.64 -2.49 -1.34
N ILE A 152 -4.51 -1.25 -1.83
CA ILE A 152 -3.27 -0.48 -1.69
C ILE A 152 -2.90 -0.28 -0.22
N VAL A 153 -3.89 0.02 0.64
CA VAL A 153 -3.66 0.14 2.09
C VAL A 153 -3.19 -1.18 2.69
N LEU A 154 -3.80 -2.30 2.29
CA LEU A 154 -3.42 -3.63 2.78
C LEU A 154 -2.00 -4.00 2.34
N PHE A 155 -1.65 -3.75 1.09
CA PHE A 155 -0.31 -3.94 0.56
C PHE A 155 0.72 -3.12 1.35
N ASN A 156 0.50 -1.81 1.50
CA ASN A 156 1.41 -0.93 2.24
C ASN A 156 1.54 -1.35 3.71
N ALA A 157 0.43 -1.66 4.39
CA ALA A 157 0.45 -2.10 5.79
C ALA A 157 1.24 -3.41 5.96
N THR A 158 1.11 -4.33 5.01
CA THR A 158 1.87 -5.59 4.99
C THR A 158 3.35 -5.33 4.76
N LEU A 159 3.68 -4.53 3.75
CA LEU A 159 5.06 -4.13 3.42
C LEU A 159 5.76 -3.49 4.63
N PHE A 160 5.13 -2.50 5.26
CA PHE A 160 5.71 -1.80 6.41
C PHE A 160 5.92 -2.72 7.61
N HIS A 161 4.99 -3.64 7.87
CA HIS A 161 5.17 -4.62 8.94
C HIS A 161 6.39 -5.52 8.69
N LEU A 162 6.55 -6.01 7.46
CA LEU A 162 7.69 -6.86 7.09
C LEU A 162 9.02 -6.10 7.25
N LEU A 163 9.11 -4.87 6.74
CA LEU A 163 10.29 -4.01 6.89
C LEU A 163 10.63 -3.71 8.36
N GLN A 164 9.61 -3.48 9.19
CA GLN A 164 9.80 -3.21 10.61
C GLN A 164 10.23 -4.46 11.40
N LYS A 165 9.60 -5.61 11.13
CA LYS A 165 9.85 -6.85 11.89
C LYS A 165 11.23 -7.42 11.61
N ASP A 166 11.71 -7.35 10.36
CA ASP A 166 13.07 -7.74 9.99
C ASP A 166 14.13 -6.72 10.42
N ARG A 167 13.70 -5.63 11.09
CA ARG A 167 14.53 -4.50 11.55
C ARG A 167 15.40 -3.98 10.42
N LEU A 168 14.80 -3.31 9.43
CA LEU A 168 15.49 -2.76 8.25
C LEU A 168 16.88 -2.21 8.59
N LYS A 169 17.92 -3.05 8.42
CA LYS A 169 19.31 -2.67 8.68
C LYS A 169 19.87 -2.07 7.41
N TYR A 170 20.46 -0.88 7.49
CA TYR A 170 21.07 -0.21 6.35
C TYR A 170 22.03 -1.15 5.58
N SER A 171 22.85 -1.92 6.29
CA SER A 171 23.82 -2.87 5.72
C SER A 171 23.20 -4.04 4.95
N LYS A 172 21.91 -4.34 5.16
CA LYS A 172 21.17 -5.42 4.49
C LYS A 172 19.91 -4.89 3.79
N LYS A 173 19.79 -3.58 3.61
CA LYS A 173 18.55 -2.90 3.19
C LYS A 173 17.97 -3.49 1.91
N GLU A 174 18.82 -3.77 0.92
CA GLU A 174 18.44 -4.36 -0.36
C GLU A 174 17.73 -5.70 -0.18
N SER A 175 18.37 -6.65 0.50
CA SER A 175 17.80 -7.99 0.73
C SER A 175 16.49 -7.95 1.52
N ILE A 176 16.40 -7.08 2.54
CA ILE A 176 15.20 -6.93 3.38
C ILE A 176 14.06 -6.31 2.57
N ILE A 177 14.36 -5.27 1.80
CA ILE A 177 13.39 -4.58 0.94
C ILE A 177 12.85 -5.54 -0.13
N HIS A 178 13.72 -6.26 -0.84
CA HIS A 178 13.30 -7.25 -1.83
C HIS A 178 12.39 -8.32 -1.22
N PHE A 179 12.80 -8.92 -0.10
CA PHE A 179 11.97 -9.90 0.60
C PHE A 179 10.60 -9.33 0.99
N ALA A 180 10.57 -8.12 1.56
CA ALA A 180 9.33 -7.49 2.01
C ALA A 180 8.38 -7.19 0.84
N ILE A 181 8.90 -6.69 -0.29
CA ILE A 181 8.11 -6.42 -1.51
C ILE A 181 7.56 -7.72 -2.10
N ASP A 182 8.39 -8.75 -2.25
CA ASP A 182 7.99 -10.03 -2.82
C ASP A 182 6.86 -10.67 -2.01
N ARG A 183 7.00 -10.66 -0.67
CA ARG A 183 5.97 -11.20 0.24
C ARG A 183 4.70 -10.37 0.24
N ALA A 184 4.80 -9.03 0.33
CA ALA A 184 3.63 -8.16 0.28
C ALA A 184 2.88 -8.30 -1.05
N THR A 185 3.60 -8.45 -2.16
CA THR A 185 3.04 -8.70 -3.50
C THR A 185 2.36 -10.06 -3.55
N SER A 186 3.00 -11.14 -3.09
CA SER A 186 2.38 -12.48 -3.04
C SER A 186 1.07 -12.51 -2.25
N ILE A 187 1.05 -11.85 -1.08
CA ILE A 187 -0.15 -11.75 -0.24
C ILE A 187 -1.24 -10.96 -0.97
N THR A 188 -0.88 -9.84 -1.59
CA THR A 188 -1.80 -8.98 -2.35
C THR A 188 -2.37 -9.72 -3.57
N ASP A 189 -1.57 -10.51 -4.27
CA ASP A 189 -2.02 -11.35 -5.37
C ASP A 189 -3.05 -12.40 -4.93
N LYS A 190 -2.96 -12.90 -3.68
CA LYS A 190 -4.00 -13.79 -3.15
C LYS A 190 -5.34 -13.08 -2.99
N LEU A 191 -5.39 -11.73 -3.02
CA LEU A 191 -6.64 -10.96 -3.05
C LEU A 191 -7.34 -10.95 -4.42
N PHE A 192 -6.68 -11.45 -5.47
CA PHE A 192 -7.31 -11.69 -6.77
C PHE A 192 -7.51 -13.20 -7.01
N ASN A 193 -8.65 -13.60 -7.56
CA ASN A 193 -8.91 -15.01 -7.89
C ASN A 193 -8.29 -15.39 -9.25
N LYS A 194 -8.43 -16.66 -9.67
CA LYS A 194 -7.89 -17.14 -10.96
C LYS A 194 -8.44 -16.39 -12.19
N LYS A 195 -9.62 -15.78 -12.08
CA LYS A 195 -10.25 -14.94 -13.11
C LYS A 195 -9.95 -13.44 -12.89
N ASN A 196 -9.01 -13.12 -12.02
CA ASN A 196 -8.65 -11.78 -11.56
C ASN A 196 -9.75 -11.00 -10.83
N TYR A 197 -10.89 -11.62 -10.47
CA TYR A 197 -11.88 -10.95 -9.63
C TYR A 197 -11.34 -10.76 -8.21
N PHE A 198 -11.50 -9.54 -7.73
CA PHE A 198 -11.14 -9.08 -6.40
C PHE A 198 -12.04 -9.72 -5.32
N LEU A 199 -11.53 -9.87 -4.09
CA LEU A 199 -12.40 -10.07 -2.92
C LEU A 199 -13.33 -8.87 -2.78
N THR A 200 -14.55 -9.04 -2.31
CA THR A 200 -15.42 -7.89 -2.06
C THR A 200 -14.80 -6.91 -1.06
N ASP A 201 -15.24 -5.65 -1.10
CA ASP A 201 -14.76 -4.61 -0.18
C ASP A 201 -14.85 -5.06 1.28
N ARG A 202 -15.98 -5.68 1.67
CA ARG A 202 -16.20 -6.23 3.00
C ARG A 202 -15.15 -7.25 3.42
N LYS A 203 -14.81 -8.18 2.52
CA LYS A 203 -13.80 -9.20 2.81
C LYS A 203 -12.40 -8.61 2.89
N THR A 204 -12.10 -7.59 2.09
CA THR A 204 -10.80 -6.90 2.14
C THR A 204 -10.65 -6.06 3.39
N GLU A 205 -11.71 -5.38 3.83
CA GLU A 205 -11.77 -4.70 5.13
C GLU A 205 -11.57 -5.69 6.29
N LEU A 206 -12.14 -6.89 6.19
CA LEU A 206 -11.92 -7.94 7.18
C LEU A 206 -10.47 -8.44 7.18
N CYS A 207 -9.83 -8.60 6.01
CA CYS A 207 -8.40 -8.87 5.93
C CYS A 207 -7.57 -7.77 6.60
N LEU A 208 -7.87 -6.49 6.34
CA LEU A 208 -7.20 -5.37 6.99
C LEU A 208 -7.32 -5.43 8.51
N PHE A 209 -8.51 -5.71 9.03
CA PHE A 209 -8.77 -5.87 10.46
C PHE A 209 -7.92 -7.01 11.05
N VAL A 210 -7.98 -8.21 10.46
CA VAL A 210 -7.28 -9.39 10.97
C VAL A 210 -5.76 -9.22 10.87
N PHE A 211 -5.26 -8.66 9.78
CA PHE A 211 -3.82 -8.47 9.59
C PHE A 211 -3.27 -7.49 10.62
N ARG A 212 -3.97 -6.39 10.91
CA ARG A 212 -3.57 -5.48 11.99
C ARG A 212 -3.42 -6.17 13.34
N ILE A 213 -4.30 -7.11 13.67
CA ILE A 213 -4.17 -7.90 14.90
C ILE A 213 -2.96 -8.82 14.80
N PHE A 214 -2.76 -9.52 13.68
CA PHE A 214 -1.58 -10.37 13.48
C PHE A 214 -0.26 -9.61 13.61
N GLN A 215 -0.23 -8.34 13.21
CA GLN A 215 0.94 -7.48 13.36
C GLN A 215 1.31 -7.16 14.81
N THR A 216 0.36 -7.30 15.75
CA THR A 216 0.62 -7.14 17.19
C THR A 216 1.25 -8.38 17.82
N TYR A 217 1.21 -9.52 17.13
CA TYR A 217 1.73 -10.77 17.65
C TYR A 217 3.23 -10.88 17.44
N ASP A 218 3.92 -11.51 18.40
CA ASP A 218 5.34 -11.80 18.27
C ASP A 218 5.58 -13.06 17.42
N ILE A 219 5.46 -12.90 16.10
CA ILE A 219 5.72 -13.94 15.11
C ILE A 219 6.71 -13.45 14.06
N ASP A 220 7.50 -14.37 13.48
CA ASP A 220 8.42 -14.05 12.39
C ASP A 220 7.67 -13.70 11.08
N THR A 221 8.38 -13.05 10.16
CA THR A 221 7.83 -12.54 8.90
C THR A 221 7.35 -13.64 7.95
N ILE A 222 7.94 -14.85 8.01
CA ILE A 222 7.53 -16.00 7.20
C ILE A 222 6.19 -16.53 7.73
N LYS A 223 6.09 -16.74 9.05
CA LYS A 223 4.85 -17.20 9.70
C LYS A 223 3.73 -16.18 9.51
N TYR A 224 4.01 -14.88 9.69
CA TYR A 224 3.06 -13.79 9.39
C TYR A 224 2.55 -13.84 7.94
N SER A 225 3.46 -13.98 6.97
CA SER A 225 3.08 -14.04 5.55
C SER A 225 2.19 -15.26 5.27
N ASN A 226 2.54 -16.41 5.83
CA ASN A 226 1.79 -17.65 5.66
C ASN A 226 0.38 -17.58 6.25
N ILE A 227 0.20 -17.03 7.47
CA ILE A 227 -1.14 -16.88 8.05
C ILE A 227 -1.99 -15.91 7.24
N CYS A 228 -1.41 -14.82 6.73
CA CYS A 228 -2.11 -13.86 5.88
C CYS A 228 -2.63 -14.51 4.59
N GLU A 229 -1.77 -15.26 3.88
CA GLU A 229 -2.17 -15.95 2.65
C GLU A 229 -3.24 -17.03 2.89
N ILE A 230 -3.09 -17.83 3.96
CA ILE A 230 -4.05 -18.89 4.29
C ILE A 230 -5.39 -18.27 4.69
N PHE A 231 -5.37 -17.18 5.47
CA PHE A 231 -6.57 -16.44 5.84
C PHE A 231 -7.34 -15.98 4.61
N ILE A 232 -6.69 -15.30 3.66
CA ILE A 232 -7.32 -14.85 2.42
C ILE A 232 -7.94 -16.04 1.66
N LYS A 233 -7.19 -17.15 1.50
CA LYS A 233 -7.67 -18.35 0.80
C LYS A 233 -8.90 -18.97 1.47
N LYS A 234 -8.97 -18.96 2.81
CA LYS A 234 -10.12 -19.49 3.57
C LYS A 234 -11.31 -18.53 3.53
N LEU A 235 -11.06 -17.23 3.70
CA LEU A 235 -12.10 -16.21 3.68
C LEU A 235 -12.89 -16.19 2.36
N ARG A 236 -12.23 -16.51 1.24
CA ARG A 236 -12.88 -16.64 -0.08
C ARG A 236 -14.00 -17.67 -0.13
N LYS A 237 -13.98 -18.69 0.73
CA LYS A 237 -14.95 -19.78 0.70
C LYS A 237 -16.31 -19.39 1.28
N TYR A 238 -16.35 -18.35 2.12
CA TYR A 238 -17.58 -17.84 2.70
C TYR A 238 -18.33 -16.98 1.67
N ALA A 239 -19.64 -17.15 1.60
CA ALA A 239 -20.54 -16.30 0.83
C ALA A 239 -20.65 -14.90 1.48
N GLU A 240 -21.07 -13.89 0.72
CA GLU A 240 -21.12 -12.50 1.19
C GLU A 240 -22.09 -12.28 2.36
N ASN A 241 -23.15 -13.08 2.45
CA ASN A 241 -24.11 -13.06 3.54
C ASN A 241 -23.56 -13.64 4.85
N GLU A 242 -22.50 -14.48 4.80
CA GLU A 242 -21.87 -15.08 5.99
C GLU A 242 -20.79 -14.17 6.60
N ILE A 243 -20.32 -13.15 5.88
CA ILE A 243 -19.22 -12.28 6.31
C ILE A 243 -19.49 -11.52 7.61
N PRO A 244 -20.71 -11.02 7.89
CA PRO A 244 -21.02 -10.44 9.20
C PRO A 244 -20.79 -11.41 10.37
N ASP A 245 -21.19 -12.67 10.22
CA ASP A 245 -21.02 -13.70 11.26
C ASP A 245 -19.55 -14.07 11.45
N VAL A 246 -18.81 -14.21 10.34
CA VAL A 246 -17.35 -14.42 10.36
C VAL A 246 -16.64 -13.26 11.07
N GLN A 247 -17.10 -12.02 10.87
CA GLN A 247 -16.52 -10.85 11.53
C GLN A 247 -16.74 -10.87 13.05
N ILE A 248 -17.93 -11.27 13.52
CA ILE A 248 -18.23 -11.40 14.95
C ILE A 248 -17.33 -12.47 15.57
N LEU A 249 -17.28 -13.65 14.95
CA LEU A 249 -16.43 -14.76 15.38
C LEU A 249 -14.95 -14.37 15.51
N LEU A 250 -14.42 -13.68 14.50
CA LEU A 250 -13.02 -13.26 14.50
C LEU A 250 -12.74 -12.27 15.64
N LYS A 251 -13.65 -11.36 15.95
CA LYS A 251 -13.49 -10.46 17.10
C LYS A 251 -13.41 -11.27 18.39
N GLU A 252 -14.33 -12.21 18.61
CA GLU A 252 -14.34 -13.04 19.82
C GLU A 252 -13.04 -13.84 19.97
N LYS A 253 -12.57 -14.48 18.89
CA LYS A 253 -11.38 -15.34 18.95
C LYS A 253 -10.08 -14.58 19.02
N LEU A 254 -9.92 -13.50 18.27
CA LEU A 254 -8.67 -12.75 18.20
C LEU A 254 -8.45 -11.89 19.45
N TYR A 255 -9.51 -11.43 20.12
CA TYR A 255 -9.37 -10.71 21.39
C TYR A 255 -9.26 -11.64 22.62
N ASN A 256 -9.36 -12.96 22.43
CA ASN A 256 -9.12 -13.91 23.50
C ASN A 256 -7.61 -14.11 23.72
N ASN A 257 -7.16 -14.07 24.98
CA ASN A 257 -5.77 -14.33 25.37
C ASN A 257 -5.24 -15.69 24.86
N THR A 258 -6.11 -16.68 24.64
CA THR A 258 -5.71 -17.98 24.07
C THR A 258 -5.24 -17.87 22.62
N SER A 259 -5.60 -16.80 21.90
CA SER A 259 -5.23 -16.62 20.49
C SER A 259 -3.71 -16.55 20.29
N ILE A 260 -3.01 -15.86 21.19
CA ILE A 260 -1.55 -15.70 21.11
C ILE A 260 -0.86 -17.04 21.35
N ASN A 261 -1.28 -17.78 22.40
CA ASN A 261 -0.74 -19.10 22.72
C ASN A 261 -0.98 -20.09 21.56
N ASN A 262 -2.21 -20.14 21.04
CA ASN A 262 -2.55 -20.99 19.91
C ASN A 262 -1.74 -20.64 18.67
N LEU A 263 -1.50 -19.35 18.41
CA LEU A 263 -0.68 -18.94 17.28
C LEU A 263 0.76 -19.43 17.42
N GLN A 264 1.34 -19.41 18.62
CA GLN A 264 2.70 -19.87 18.87
C GLN A 264 2.82 -21.38 18.70
N GLU A 265 1.90 -22.16 19.28
CA GLU A 265 1.93 -23.62 19.30
C GLU A 265 1.47 -24.29 17.99
N MET A 266 0.53 -23.65 17.27
CA MET A 266 -0.07 -24.25 16.07
C MET A 266 0.69 -23.88 14.80
N SER A 267 0.59 -24.76 13.80
CA SER A 267 0.95 -24.41 12.42
C SER A 267 0.01 -23.31 11.90
N ALA A 268 0.47 -22.51 10.93
CA ALA A 268 -0.32 -21.43 10.34
C ALA A 268 -1.70 -21.90 9.85
N LEU A 269 -1.77 -23.08 9.23
CA LEU A 269 -3.03 -23.66 8.78
C LEU A 269 -3.96 -24.04 9.93
N ARG A 270 -3.44 -24.69 10.98
CA ARG A 270 -4.22 -25.07 12.16
C ARG A 270 -4.76 -23.84 12.89
N TYR A 271 -3.95 -22.80 13.03
CA TYR A 271 -4.36 -21.55 13.64
C TYR A 271 -5.46 -20.84 12.84
N ILE A 272 -5.29 -20.70 11.52
CA ILE A 272 -6.33 -20.08 10.68
C ILE A 272 -7.64 -20.88 10.71
N ASN A 273 -7.55 -22.22 10.67
CA ASN A 273 -8.75 -23.04 10.85
C ASN A 273 -9.40 -22.78 12.20
N TRP A 274 -8.63 -22.66 13.28
CA TRP A 274 -9.16 -22.39 14.61
C TRP A 274 -9.85 -21.02 14.71
N ILE A 275 -9.26 -19.93 14.20
CA ILE A 275 -9.90 -18.59 14.29
C ILE A 275 -11.15 -18.45 13.40
N LEU A 276 -11.25 -19.25 12.34
CA LEU A 276 -12.41 -19.28 11.43
C LEU A 276 -13.44 -20.37 11.78
N HIS A 277 -13.20 -21.16 12.84
CA HIS A 277 -14.12 -22.19 13.33
C HIS A 277 -15.21 -21.55 14.21
N PRO A 278 -16.51 -21.70 13.93
CA PRO A 278 -17.22 -22.95 14.23
C PRO A 278 -18.18 -23.42 13.11
N LEU A 279 -17.94 -23.00 11.87
CA LEU A 279 -18.74 -23.32 10.68
C LEU A 279 -18.28 -24.61 9.99
#